data_AF-A0A6A3BZ25-F1
#
_entry.id   AF-A0A6A3BZ25-F1
#
_cell.length_a   1.000
_cell.length_b   1.000
_cell.length_c   1.000
_cell.angle_alpha   90.00
_cell.angle_beta   90.00
_cell.angle_gamma   90.00
#
_symmetry.space_group_name_H-M   'P 1'
#
loop_
_entity.id
_entity.type
_entity.pdbx_description
1 polymer ?
#
loop_
_entity_poly.entity_id
_entity_poly.type
_entity_poly.pdbx_seq_one_letter_code
_entity_poly.pdbx_strand_id
1 'polypeptide(L)'
;MWDFAKKPTEALLCVEELKSQSYHPEVVKEAISIALDKSSPCVEPVSKLLEHMLIKKLFTPRDIGTGCLLYDALLDDVSIDLPKAPNNFGEIIGRLVLAGGLDFKQVKEILKKMEDDMYQKAMFDAAMRIVSSNPSGQGLLDSSAFEVEACRSLF
;
A
#
# COMPACT_ATOMS: atom_id res chain seq x y z
N MET A 1 -10.34 20.43 -18.99
CA MET A 1 -10.46 18.97 -18.89
C MET A 1 -9.06 18.45 -18.54
N TRP A 2 -8.82 18.11 -17.27
CA TRP A 2 -7.48 17.73 -16.78
C TRP A 2 -7.27 16.25 -17.06
N ASP A 3 -6.26 15.93 -17.86
CA ASP A 3 -6.04 14.59 -18.41
C ASP A 3 -5.33 13.71 -17.36
N PHE A 4 -6.09 12.85 -16.67
CA PHE A 4 -5.56 11.93 -15.65
C PHE A 4 -4.52 10.94 -16.22
N ALA A 5 -4.50 10.73 -17.54
CA ALA A 5 -3.56 9.83 -18.22
C ALA A 5 -2.12 10.38 -18.36
N LYS A 6 -1.91 11.70 -18.26
CA LYS A 6 -0.56 12.30 -18.40
C LYS A 6 0.33 12.08 -17.17
N LYS A 7 -0.23 12.14 -15.97
CA LYS A 7 0.54 12.12 -14.72
C LYS A 7 1.23 10.77 -14.41
N PRO A 8 0.57 9.60 -14.57
CA PRO A 8 1.24 8.31 -14.35
C PRO A 8 2.38 8.07 -15.34
N THR A 9 2.23 8.54 -16.58
CA THR A 9 3.24 8.40 -17.64
C THR A 9 4.46 9.27 -17.37
N GLU A 10 4.27 10.50 -16.91
CA GLU A 10 5.37 11.40 -16.52
C GLU A 10 6.14 10.84 -15.32
N ALA A 11 5.43 10.39 -14.28
CA ALA A 11 6.06 9.78 -13.11
C ALA A 11 6.86 8.51 -13.46
N LEU A 12 6.34 7.68 -14.39
CA LEU A 12 7.07 6.52 -14.91
C LEU A 12 8.40 6.93 -15.55
N LEU A 13 8.37 7.90 -16.47
CA LEU A 13 9.56 8.39 -17.17
C LEU A 13 10.59 8.96 -16.19
N CYS A 14 10.14 9.78 -15.22
CA CYS A 14 11.04 10.35 -14.23
C CYS A 14 11.80 9.27 -13.45
N VAL A 15 11.11 8.21 -13.00
CA VAL A 15 11.75 7.13 -12.23
C VAL A 15 12.66 6.27 -13.12
N GLU A 16 12.27 6.00 -14.37
CA GLU A 16 13.13 5.31 -15.35
C GLU A 16 14.42 6.08 -15.64
N GLU A 17 14.34 7.41 -15.75
CA GLU A 17 15.49 8.28 -16.00
C GLU A 17 16.50 8.32 -14.86
N LEU A 18 16.05 8.10 -13.61
CA LEU A 18 16.94 8.01 -12.45
C LEU A 18 17.90 6.82 -12.53
N LYS A 19 17.55 5.76 -13.30
CA LYS A 19 18.37 4.55 -13.51
C LYS A 19 18.90 3.93 -12.21
N SER A 20 18.09 3.96 -11.16
CA SER A 20 18.52 3.61 -9.81
C SER A 20 17.54 2.64 -9.13
N GLN A 21 17.51 1.40 -9.63
CA GLN A 21 16.57 0.36 -9.20
C GLN A 21 16.62 0.10 -7.68
N SER A 22 17.79 0.25 -7.04
CA SER A 22 17.96 0.06 -5.60
C SER A 22 17.14 1.04 -4.74
N TYR A 23 16.69 2.16 -5.32
CA TYR A 23 15.86 3.16 -4.64
C TYR A 23 14.37 3.01 -4.93
N HIS A 24 13.94 2.03 -5.72
CA HIS A 24 12.52 1.82 -6.02
C HIS A 24 11.66 1.65 -4.75
N PRO A 25 12.08 0.88 -3.73
CA PRO A 25 11.35 0.85 -2.45
C PRO A 25 11.21 2.23 -1.80
N GLU A 26 12.23 3.08 -1.88
CA GLU A 26 12.20 4.44 -1.32
C GLU A 26 11.20 5.31 -2.08
N VAL A 27 11.14 5.20 -3.40
CA VAL A 27 10.13 5.90 -4.22
C VAL A 27 8.72 5.48 -3.83
N VAL A 28 8.49 4.19 -3.59
CA VAL A 28 7.19 3.68 -3.11
C VAL A 28 6.85 4.29 -1.74
N LYS A 29 7.79 4.26 -0.79
CA LYS A 29 7.61 4.84 0.54
C LYS A 29 7.29 6.32 0.48
N GLU A 30 8.04 7.10 -0.30
CA GLU A 30 7.83 8.54 -0.44
C GLU A 30 6.49 8.86 -1.11
N ALA A 31 6.09 8.08 -2.12
CA ALA A 31 4.78 8.24 -2.75
C ALA A 31 3.63 8.03 -1.74
N ILE A 32 3.73 7.00 -0.88
CA ILE A 32 2.75 6.74 0.18
C ILE A 32 2.79 7.87 1.21
N SER A 33 3.98 8.27 1.67
CA SER A 33 4.15 9.35 2.64
C SER A 33 3.49 10.64 2.15
N ILE A 34 3.82 11.09 0.94
CA ILE A 34 3.24 12.30 0.34
C ILE A 34 1.71 12.20 0.20
N ALA A 35 1.20 11.01 -0.12
CA ALA A 35 -0.24 10.80 -0.26
C ALA A 35 -1.00 10.86 1.07
N LEU A 36 -0.32 10.57 2.19
CA LEU A 36 -0.89 10.48 3.52
C LEU A 36 -0.51 11.66 4.44
N ASP A 37 0.40 12.54 4.03
CA ASP A 37 0.92 13.70 4.77
C ASP A 37 -0.11 14.83 5.03
N LYS A 38 -1.30 14.78 4.44
CA LYS A 38 -2.29 15.88 4.51
C LYS A 38 -3.69 15.42 4.93
N SER A 39 -4.45 16.38 5.45
CA SER A 39 -5.86 16.21 5.86
C SER A 39 -6.80 15.75 4.75
N SER A 40 -6.41 15.90 3.48
CA SER A 40 -7.08 15.32 2.31
C SER A 40 -6.19 14.23 1.70
N PRO A 41 -6.32 12.97 2.14
CA PRO A 41 -5.46 11.89 1.70
C PRO A 41 -5.73 11.53 0.23
N CYS A 42 -4.65 11.32 -0.53
CA CYS A 42 -4.69 10.96 -1.95
C CYS A 42 -4.56 9.45 -2.16
N VAL A 43 -5.31 8.65 -1.39
CA VAL A 43 -5.26 7.17 -1.38
C VAL A 43 -5.49 6.57 -2.77
N GLU A 44 -6.57 6.97 -3.44
CA GLU A 44 -6.90 6.40 -4.75
C GLU A 44 -5.87 6.79 -5.83
N PRO A 45 -5.47 8.08 -5.97
CA PRO A 45 -4.41 8.46 -6.90
C PRO A 45 -3.08 7.72 -6.69
N VAL A 46 -2.59 7.59 -5.45
CA VAL A 46 -1.31 6.91 -5.19
C VAL A 46 -1.40 5.42 -5.48
N SER A 47 -2.52 4.78 -5.14
CA SER A 47 -2.73 3.35 -5.41
C SER A 47 -2.73 3.07 -6.92
N LYS A 48 -3.40 3.91 -7.71
CA LYS A 48 -3.39 3.81 -9.18
C LYS A 48 -2.01 4.06 -9.78
N LEU A 49 -1.21 4.96 -9.19
CA LEU A 49 0.17 5.20 -9.64
C LEU A 49 1.03 3.96 -9.40
N LEU A 50 1.00 3.39 -8.20
CA LEU A 50 1.79 2.20 -7.85
C LEU A 50 1.35 0.98 -8.66
N GLU A 51 0.05 0.78 -8.85
CA GLU A 51 -0.49 -0.24 -9.75
C GLU A 51 0.00 -0.04 -11.19
N HIS A 52 0.00 1.20 -11.69
CA HIS A 52 0.53 1.50 -13.03
C HIS A 52 2.00 1.14 -13.15
N MET A 53 2.83 1.50 -12.16
CA MET A 53 4.27 1.17 -12.14
C MET A 53 4.51 -0.34 -12.05
N LEU A 54 3.65 -1.07 -11.35
CA LEU A 54 3.67 -2.54 -11.28
C LEU A 54 3.31 -3.16 -12.64
N ILE A 55 2.23 -2.71 -13.29
CA ILE A 55 1.81 -3.18 -14.62
C ILE A 55 2.89 -2.92 -15.67
N LYS A 56 3.57 -1.77 -15.58
CA LYS A 56 4.69 -1.40 -16.44
C LYS A 56 5.99 -2.13 -16.10
N LYS A 57 6.00 -2.95 -15.03
CA LYS A 57 7.16 -3.70 -14.53
C LYS A 57 8.34 -2.81 -14.13
N LEU A 58 8.08 -1.54 -13.83
CA LEU A 58 9.08 -0.65 -13.25
C LEU A 58 9.34 -1.05 -11.79
N PHE A 59 8.25 -1.28 -11.05
CA PHE A 59 8.28 -1.85 -9.71
C PHE A 59 7.92 -3.32 -9.73
N THR A 60 8.64 -4.10 -8.94
CA THR A 60 8.29 -5.48 -8.63
C THR A 60 7.41 -5.54 -7.37
N PRO A 61 6.66 -6.64 -7.13
CA PRO A 61 5.97 -6.84 -5.85
C PRO A 61 6.91 -6.77 -4.63
N ARG A 62 8.19 -7.11 -4.80
CA ARG A 62 9.22 -6.94 -3.77
C ARG A 62 9.49 -5.45 -3.49
N ASP A 63 9.61 -4.63 -4.52
CA ASP A 63 9.83 -3.18 -4.35
C ASP A 63 8.65 -2.54 -3.62
N ILE A 64 7.41 -2.89 -4.03
CA ILE A 64 6.18 -2.45 -3.38
C ILE A 64 6.16 -2.86 -1.90
N GLY A 65 6.33 -4.16 -1.60
CA GLY A 65 6.33 -4.64 -0.22
C GLY A 65 7.42 -4.03 0.65
N THR A 66 8.61 -3.83 0.11
CA THR A 66 9.70 -3.18 0.84
C THR A 66 9.37 -1.70 1.10
N GLY A 67 8.83 -0.98 0.12
CA GLY A 67 8.39 0.40 0.32
C GLY A 67 7.26 0.55 1.33
N CYS A 68 6.30 -0.40 1.35
CA CYS A 68 5.26 -0.44 2.38
C CYS A 68 5.86 -0.64 3.78
N LEU A 69 6.83 -1.55 3.95
CA LEU A 69 7.54 -1.74 5.23
C LEU A 69 8.33 -0.51 5.66
N LEU A 70 8.92 0.23 4.72
CA LEU A 70 9.63 1.47 5.02
C LEU A 70 8.67 2.58 5.47
N TYR A 71 7.47 2.66 4.89
CA TYR A 71 6.44 3.61 5.34
C TYR A 71 5.85 3.21 6.70
N ASP A 72 5.61 1.92 6.90
CA ASP A 72 5.11 1.35 8.15
C ASP A 72 5.98 1.72 9.36
N ALA A 73 7.31 1.72 9.18
CA ALA A 73 8.26 2.16 10.21
C ALA A 73 8.11 3.65 10.64
N LEU A 74 7.34 4.45 9.89
CA LEU A 74 7.02 5.84 10.23
C LEU A 74 5.56 6.00 10.68
N LEU A 75 4.73 4.97 10.51
CA LEU A 75 3.28 5.09 10.61
C LEU A 75 2.83 5.41 12.03
N ASP A 76 3.46 4.81 13.04
CA ASP A 76 3.09 5.01 14.45
C ASP A 76 3.28 6.48 14.85
N ASP A 77 4.42 7.08 14.48
CA ASP A 77 4.69 8.51 14.69
C ASP A 77 3.72 9.40 13.89
N VAL A 78 3.51 9.09 12.61
CA VAL A 78 2.58 9.84 11.75
C VAL A 78 1.15 9.79 12.31
N SER A 79 0.77 8.69 12.97
CA SER A 79 -0.58 8.48 13.50
C SER A 79 -0.88 9.33 14.74
N ILE A 80 0.14 9.82 15.44
CA ILE A 80 -0.01 10.79 16.54
C ILE A 80 -0.63 12.09 16.03
N ASP A 81 -0.12 12.59 14.91
CA ASP A 81 -0.60 13.83 14.30
C ASP A 81 -1.81 13.60 13.36
N LEU A 82 -1.84 12.44 12.70
CA LEU A 82 -2.86 12.06 11.72
C LEU A 82 -3.50 10.70 12.07
N PRO A 83 -4.47 10.65 13.00
CA PRO A 83 -5.09 9.40 13.46
C PRO A 83 -5.78 8.55 12.38
N LYS A 84 -6.00 9.11 11.18
CA LYS A 84 -6.55 8.40 10.03
C LYS A 84 -5.50 7.71 9.18
N ALA A 85 -4.20 7.94 9.40
CA ALA A 85 -3.11 7.39 8.61
C ALA A 85 -3.15 5.85 8.54
N PRO A 86 -3.37 5.09 9.63
CA PRO A 86 -3.44 3.63 9.55
C PRO A 86 -4.58 3.13 8.66
N ASN A 87 -5.75 3.76 8.77
CA ASN A 87 -6.90 3.41 7.94
C ASN A 87 -6.65 3.72 6.46
N ASN A 88 -6.11 4.90 6.16
CA ASN A 88 -5.79 5.30 4.78
C ASN A 88 -4.68 4.41 4.18
N PHE A 89 -3.68 4.06 4.97
CA PHE A 89 -2.64 3.11 4.56
C PHE A 89 -3.25 1.73 4.27
N GLY A 90 -4.16 1.26 5.11
CA GLY A 90 -4.91 0.02 4.88
C GLY A 90 -5.70 0.03 3.58
N GLU A 91 -6.31 1.15 3.20
CA GLU A 91 -6.95 1.26 1.88
C GLU A 91 -5.95 1.11 0.72
N ILE A 92 -4.75 1.68 0.83
CA ILE A 92 -3.67 1.50 -0.15
C ILE A 92 -3.26 0.02 -0.21
N ILE A 93 -3.02 -0.61 0.95
CA ILE A 93 -2.67 -2.03 1.05
C ILE A 93 -3.71 -2.90 0.36
N GLY A 94 -5.00 -2.71 0.64
CA GLY A 94 -6.08 -3.48 0.01
C GLY A 94 -6.10 -3.35 -1.52
N ARG A 95 -5.82 -2.15 -2.05
CA ARG A 95 -5.71 -1.92 -3.50
C ARG A 95 -4.47 -2.58 -4.09
N LEU A 96 -3.34 -2.55 -3.40
CA LEU A 96 -2.11 -3.21 -3.83
C LEU A 96 -2.23 -4.74 -3.80
N VAL A 97 -2.99 -5.30 -2.85
CA VAL A 97 -3.33 -6.74 -2.84
C VAL A 97 -4.15 -7.11 -4.07
N LEU A 98 -5.19 -6.33 -4.39
CA LEU A 98 -6.01 -6.54 -5.59
C LEU A 98 -5.21 -6.41 -6.89
N ALA A 99 -4.21 -5.52 -6.92
CA ALA A 99 -3.30 -5.33 -8.05
C ALA A 99 -2.20 -6.41 -8.16
N GLY A 100 -2.08 -7.32 -7.18
CA GLY A 100 -1.01 -8.31 -7.11
C GLY A 100 0.36 -7.73 -6.74
N GLY A 101 0.39 -6.51 -6.18
CA GLY A 101 1.59 -5.86 -5.65
C GLY A 101 1.96 -6.32 -4.25
N LEU A 102 1.00 -6.90 -3.51
CA LEU A 102 1.18 -7.49 -2.18
C LEU A 102 0.41 -8.81 -2.05
N ASP A 103 0.93 -9.73 -1.26
CA ASP A 103 0.19 -10.89 -0.75
C ASP A 103 -0.07 -10.77 0.76
N PHE A 104 -0.92 -11.64 1.31
CA PHE A 104 -1.23 -11.61 2.75
C PHE A 104 -0.05 -12.00 3.65
N LYS A 105 1.01 -12.64 3.11
CA LYS A 105 2.24 -12.87 3.88
C LYS A 105 2.96 -11.55 4.11
N GLN A 106 3.08 -10.73 3.08
CA GLN A 106 3.65 -9.39 3.18
C GLN A 106 2.79 -8.49 4.07
N VAL A 107 1.45 -8.54 3.95
CA VAL A 107 0.54 -7.79 4.84
C VAL A 107 0.77 -8.18 6.30
N LYS A 108 0.93 -9.48 6.60
CA LYS A 108 1.24 -9.95 7.95
C LYS A 108 2.56 -9.39 8.47
N GLU A 109 3.60 -9.35 7.63
CA GLU A 109 4.91 -8.81 8.04
C GLU A 109 4.85 -7.30 8.30
N ILE A 110 4.03 -6.56 7.55
CA ILE A 110 3.74 -5.14 7.83
C ILE A 110 3.04 -5.00 9.19
N LEU A 111 1.96 -5.75 9.43
CA LEU A 111 1.22 -5.68 10.70
C LEU A 111 2.11 -5.95 11.93
N LYS A 112 3.01 -6.93 11.86
CA LYS A 112 3.92 -7.27 12.96
C LYS A 112 4.91 -6.16 13.33
N LYS A 113 5.11 -5.18 12.45
CA LYS A 113 6.08 -4.10 12.65
C LYS A 113 5.45 -2.87 13.30
N MET A 114 4.13 -2.72 13.22
CA MET A 114 3.38 -1.74 13.99
C MET A 114 3.37 -2.10 15.47
N GLU A 115 3.59 -1.11 16.34
CA GLU A 115 3.61 -1.30 17.80
C GLU A 115 2.20 -1.26 18.42
N ASP A 116 1.26 -0.56 17.78
CA ASP A 116 -0.09 -0.33 18.32
C ASP A 116 -1.14 -1.24 17.67
N ASP A 117 -1.76 -2.11 18.49
CA ASP A 117 -2.80 -3.06 18.06
C ASP A 117 -4.04 -2.36 17.44
N MET A 118 -4.36 -1.13 17.86
CA MET A 118 -5.44 -0.35 17.24
C MET A 118 -5.06 0.10 15.84
N TYR A 119 -3.80 0.44 15.58
CA TYR A 119 -3.31 0.79 14.25
C TYR A 119 -3.25 -0.45 13.35
N GLN A 120 -2.77 -1.58 13.87
CA GLN A 120 -2.82 -2.87 13.18
C GLN A 120 -4.25 -3.21 12.74
N LYS A 121 -5.20 -3.15 13.68
CA LYS A 121 -6.61 -3.42 13.41
C LYS A 121 -7.21 -2.44 12.41
N ALA A 122 -6.95 -1.13 12.56
CA ALA A 122 -7.48 -0.11 11.66
C ALA A 122 -6.97 -0.26 10.21
N MET A 123 -5.68 -0.59 10.06
CA MET A 123 -5.07 -0.85 8.76
C MET A 123 -5.65 -2.13 8.15
N PHE A 124 -5.68 -3.22 8.90
CA PHE A 124 -6.17 -4.50 8.39
C PHE A 124 -7.66 -4.47 8.03
N ASP A 125 -8.51 -3.88 8.88
CA ASP A 125 -9.94 -3.75 8.60
C ASP A 125 -10.20 -2.92 7.34
N ALA A 126 -9.43 -1.85 7.11
CA ALA A 126 -9.52 -1.04 5.90
C ALA A 126 -9.09 -1.83 4.65
N ALA A 127 -7.98 -2.56 4.73
CA ALA A 127 -7.50 -3.42 3.65
C ALA A 127 -8.54 -4.49 3.30
N MET A 128 -9.06 -5.19 4.31
CA MET A 128 -10.06 -6.23 4.14
C MET A 128 -11.35 -5.69 3.52
N ARG A 129 -11.82 -4.52 3.96
CA ARG A 129 -12.99 -3.86 3.35
C ARG A 129 -12.79 -3.59 1.87
N ILE A 130 -11.61 -3.11 1.46
CA ILE A 130 -11.30 -2.88 0.05
C ILE A 130 -11.30 -4.19 -0.74
N VAL A 131 -10.61 -5.22 -0.24
CA VAL A 131 -10.51 -6.52 -0.91
C VAL A 131 -11.87 -7.19 -1.02
N SER A 132 -12.65 -7.26 0.08
CA SER A 132 -13.96 -7.92 0.11
C SER A 132 -15.02 -7.22 -0.72
N SER A 133 -14.88 -5.90 -0.94
CA SER A 133 -15.81 -5.13 -1.77
C SER A 133 -15.55 -5.30 -3.28
N ASN A 134 -14.45 -5.95 -3.67
CA ASN A 134 -14.12 -6.19 -5.07
C ASN A 134 -14.49 -7.63 -5.48
N PRO A 135 -15.23 -7.84 -6.58
CA PRO A 135 -15.56 -9.19 -7.07
C PRO A 135 -14.36 -10.13 -7.25
N SER A 136 -13.19 -9.61 -7.66
CA SER A 136 -11.98 -10.42 -7.79
C SER A 136 -11.31 -10.74 -6.46
N GLY A 137 -11.64 -10.00 -5.40
CA GLY A 137 -11.04 -10.15 -4.07
C GLY A 137 -11.49 -11.42 -3.35
N GLN A 138 -12.72 -11.89 -3.57
CA GLN A 138 -13.23 -13.08 -2.86
C GLN A 138 -12.39 -14.32 -3.12
N GLY A 139 -12.05 -14.60 -4.38
CA GLY A 139 -11.20 -15.75 -4.71
C GLY A 139 -9.79 -15.66 -4.12
N LEU A 140 -9.27 -14.43 -3.94
CA LEU A 140 -7.97 -14.18 -3.32
C LEU A 140 -8.02 -14.44 -1.80
N LEU A 141 -9.10 -14.00 -1.15
CA LEU A 141 -9.36 -14.28 0.28
C LEU A 141 -9.49 -15.77 0.55
N ASP A 142 -10.26 -16.49 -0.27
CA ASP A 142 -10.46 -17.93 -0.12
C ASP A 142 -9.15 -18.70 -0.30
N SER A 143 -8.32 -18.28 -1.27
CA SER A 143 -7.02 -18.90 -1.55
C SER A 143 -5.96 -18.61 -0.48
N SER A 144 -6.12 -17.51 0.28
CA SER A 144 -5.18 -17.05 1.30
C SER A 144 -5.78 -17.11 2.71
N ALA A 145 -6.79 -17.95 2.92
CA ALA A 145 -7.59 -17.96 4.15
C ALA A 145 -6.72 -18.17 5.41
N PHE A 146 -5.71 -19.02 5.32
CA PHE A 146 -4.75 -19.26 6.41
C PHE A 146 -3.96 -17.99 6.76
N GLU A 147 -3.41 -17.30 5.76
CA GLU A 147 -2.67 -16.06 5.97
C GLU A 147 -3.56 -14.92 6.48
N VAL A 148 -4.80 -14.82 5.98
CA VAL A 148 -5.80 -13.84 6.44
C VAL A 148 -6.12 -14.04 7.93
N GLU A 149 -6.35 -15.29 8.36
CA GLU A 149 -6.59 -15.61 9.77
C GLU A 149 -5.33 -15.36 10.63
N ALA A 150 -4.16 -15.64 10.06
CA ALA A 150 -2.90 -15.36 10.73
C ALA A 150 -2.60 -13.85 10.87
N CYS A 151 -3.23 -12.98 10.07
CA CYS A 151 -3.21 -11.53 10.27
C CYS A 151 -4.19 -11.11 11.36
N ARG A 152 -5.40 -11.69 11.39
CA ARG A 152 -6.44 -11.37 12.39
C ARG A 152 -6.03 -11.69 13.81
N SER A 153 -5.23 -12.74 14.00
CA SER A 153 -4.74 -13.19 15.31
C SER A 153 -3.60 -12.34 15.90
N LEU A 154 -3.18 -11.27 15.22
CA LEU A 154 -2.13 -10.38 15.73
C LEU A 154 -2.65 -9.36 16.76
N PHE A 155 -3.95 -9.09 16.78
CA PHE A 155 -4.61 -8.08 17.63
C PHE A 155 -5.97 -8.54 18.14
#